data_AF-A0A5P9Q8Q6-F1
#
_entry.id   AF-A0A5P9Q8Q6-F1
#
_cell.length_a   1.000
_cell.length_b   1.000
_cell.length_c   1.000
_cell.angle_alpha   90.00
_cell.angle_beta   90.00
_cell.angle_gamma   90.00
#
_symmetry.space_group_name_H-M   'P 1'
#
loop_
_entity.id
_entity.type
_entity.pdbx_description
1 polymer ?
#
loop_
_entity_poly.entity_id
_entity_poly.type
_entity_poly.pdbx_seq_one_letter_code
_entity_poly.pdbx_strand_id
1 'polypeptide(L)'
;MTDSTQDAPEDPARAQDRRRAAKILYRPVGIISSIIGGLVAARVFKLVYKHLVPGPDDQAPKPLESSYKAREVVLGALIQGAVFSGVRALVNRAGARAFERWTGEWPGD
;
A
#
# COMPACT_ATOMS: atom_id res chain seq x y z
N MET A 1 13.19 33.96 50.97
CA MET A 1 14.25 34.06 49.94
C MET A 1 14.58 32.62 49.57
N THR A 2 14.04 31.95 48.56
CA THR A 2 13.41 32.32 47.29
C THR A 2 12.60 31.08 46.86
N ASP A 3 11.29 31.18 46.62
CA ASP A 3 10.60 30.15 45.84
C ASP A 3 9.31 30.74 45.24
N SER A 4 9.43 31.42 44.10
CA SER A 4 8.29 31.96 43.34
C SER A 4 8.64 32.23 41.88
N THR A 5 9.47 31.38 41.27
CA THR A 5 9.73 31.45 39.83
C THR A 5 9.72 30.06 39.23
N GLN A 6 8.62 29.32 39.38
CA GLN A 6 8.42 28.13 38.55
C GLN A 6 6.96 27.65 38.52
N ASP A 7 6.00 28.53 38.23
CA ASP A 7 4.65 28.10 37.82
C ASP A 7 4.06 29.11 36.83
N ALA A 8 4.77 29.34 35.73
CA ALA A 8 4.14 29.91 34.54
C ALA A 8 3.22 28.83 33.95
N PRO A 9 1.93 29.13 33.65
CA PRO A 9 1.04 28.15 33.07
C PRO A 9 1.62 27.64 31.75
N GLU A 10 1.89 26.34 31.70
CA GLU A 10 2.28 25.63 30.47
C GLU A 10 1.17 25.85 29.44
N ASP A 11 1.37 26.78 28.50
CA ASP A 11 0.40 27.09 27.46
C ASP A 11 0.08 25.81 26.65
N PRO A 12 -1.17 25.29 26.73
CA PRO A 12 -1.54 24.03 26.09
C PRO A 12 -1.37 24.07 24.57
N ALA A 13 -1.36 25.27 23.97
CA ALA A 13 -1.11 25.45 22.54
C ALA A 13 0.31 24.98 22.14
N ARG A 14 1.34 25.28 22.95
CA ARG A 14 2.73 24.90 22.64
C ARG A 14 2.99 23.38 22.74
N ALA A 15 2.20 22.67 23.55
CA ALA A 15 2.26 21.21 23.61
C ALA A 15 1.60 20.56 22.37
N GLN A 16 0.53 21.17 21.86
CA GLN A 16 -0.20 20.70 20.68
C GLN A 16 0.61 20.88 19.39
N ASP A 17 1.36 21.99 19.27
CA ASP A 17 2.23 22.28 18.13
C ASP A 17 3.41 21.30 18.01
N ARG A 18 4.02 20.92 19.14
CA ARG A 18 5.10 19.90 19.17
C ARG A 18 4.62 18.53 18.72
N ARG A 19 3.41 18.11 19.11
CA ARG A 19 2.81 16.85 18.64
C ARG A 19 2.49 16.87 17.14
N ARG A 20 2.08 18.02 16.59
CA ARG A 20 1.82 18.19 15.14
C ARG A 20 3.12 18.20 14.33
N ALA A 21 4.16 18.91 14.80
CA ALA A 21 5.48 18.94 14.18
C ALA A 21 6.14 17.54 14.16
N ALA A 22 6.07 16.80 15.27
CA ALA A 22 6.56 15.41 15.33
C ALA A 22 5.81 14.47 14.37
N LYS A 23 4.49 14.65 14.22
CA LYS A 23 3.68 13.89 13.23
C LYS A 23 4.02 14.25 11.78
N ILE A 24 4.39 15.49 11.48
CA ILE A 24 4.82 15.92 10.14
C ILE A 24 6.21 15.39 9.81
N LEU A 25 7.11 15.31 10.79
CA LEU A 25 8.47 14.81 10.58
C LEU A 25 8.52 13.29 10.31
N TYR A 26 7.51 12.53 10.76
CA TYR A 26 7.36 11.11 10.43
C TYR A 26 6.58 10.82 9.13
N ARG A 27 5.91 11.82 8.53
CA ARG A 27 5.18 11.67 7.26
C ARG A 27 6.02 11.38 6.01
N PRO A 28 7.26 11.89 5.82
CA PRO A 28 7.97 11.69 4.55
C PRO A 28 8.36 10.22 4.33
N VAL A 29 8.68 9.48 5.40
CA VAL A 29 9.02 8.05 5.29
C VAL A 29 7.82 7.24 4.78
N GLY A 30 6.60 7.54 5.27
CA GLY A 30 5.39 6.90 4.78
C GLY A 30 5.11 7.17 3.30
N ILE A 31 5.36 8.39 2.82
CA ILE A 31 5.16 8.76 1.41
C ILE A 31 6.19 8.08 0.52
N ILE A 32 7.48 8.15 0.89
CA ILE A 32 8.57 7.52 0.12
C ILE A 32 8.35 6.00 0.05
N SER A 33 8.00 5.39 1.18
CA SER A 33 7.72 3.95 1.24
C SER A 33 6.50 3.57 0.39
N SER A 34 5.47 4.42 0.35
CA SER A 34 4.29 4.22 -0.51
C SER A 34 4.63 4.31 -1.99
N ILE A 35 5.50 5.25 -2.40
CA ILE A 35 5.96 5.37 -3.79
C ILE A 35 6.76 4.14 -4.19
N ILE A 36 7.72 3.73 -3.37
CA ILE A 36 8.55 2.54 -3.64
C ILE A 36 7.66 1.29 -3.70
N GLY A 37 6.76 1.12 -2.73
CA GLY A 37 5.78 0.03 -2.70
C GLY A 37 4.89 0.01 -3.96
N GLY A 38 4.40 1.18 -4.39
CA GLY A 38 3.61 1.32 -5.62
C GLY A 38 4.39 0.94 -6.88
N LEU A 39 5.65 1.33 -7.00
CA LEU A 39 6.51 0.95 -8.14
C LEU A 39 6.79 -0.55 -8.18
N VAL A 40 7.10 -1.16 -7.04
CA VAL A 40 7.32 -2.60 -6.93
C VAL A 40 6.04 -3.36 -7.27
N ALA A 41 4.90 -2.95 -6.71
CA ALA A 41 3.59 -3.55 -7.00
C ALA A 41 3.25 -3.45 -8.49
N ALA A 42 3.48 -2.30 -9.13
CA ALA A 42 3.25 -2.11 -10.56
C ALA A 42 4.11 -3.07 -11.42
N ARG A 43 5.35 -3.33 -11.01
CA ARG A 43 6.24 -4.26 -11.73
C ARG A 43 5.82 -5.71 -11.56
N VAL A 44 5.47 -6.13 -10.35
CA VAL A 44 4.94 -7.48 -10.08
C VAL A 44 3.65 -7.70 -10.87
N PHE A 45 2.75 -6.72 -10.87
CA PHE A 45 1.52 -6.78 -11.65
C PHE A 45 1.80 -7.00 -13.13
N LYS A 46 2.70 -6.23 -13.74
CA LYS A 46 3.09 -6.41 -15.15
C LYS A 46 3.65 -7.81 -15.46
N LEU A 47 4.49 -8.35 -14.58
CA LEU A 47 5.07 -9.68 -14.75
C LEU A 47 4.00 -10.77 -14.72
N VAL A 48 3.10 -10.72 -13.73
CA VAL A 48 2.00 -11.68 -13.59
C VAL A 48 1.03 -11.55 -14.76
N TYR A 49 0.68 -10.32 -15.13
CA TYR A 49 -0.23 -10.03 -16.25
C TYR A 49 0.30 -10.59 -17.57
N LYS A 50 1.57 -10.34 -17.90
CA LYS A 50 2.23 -10.87 -19.10
C LYS A 50 2.25 -12.40 -19.16
N HIS A 51 2.36 -13.07 -18.01
CA HIS A 51 2.42 -14.52 -17.95
C HIS A 51 1.04 -15.18 -18.02
N LEU A 52 0.01 -14.53 -17.46
CA LEU A 52 -1.35 -15.06 -17.41
C LEU A 52 -2.22 -14.67 -18.62
N VAL A 53 -1.89 -13.58 -19.31
CA VAL A 53 -2.61 -13.11 -20.50
C VAL A 53 -1.67 -13.03 -21.71
N PRO A 54 -1.32 -14.18 -22.33
CA PRO A 54 -0.62 -14.17 -23.61
C PRO A 54 -1.61 -13.82 -24.72
N GLY A 55 -1.53 -12.60 -25.24
CA GLY A 55 -2.32 -12.11 -26.38
C GLY A 55 -1.53 -11.10 -27.21
N PRO A 56 -1.88 -10.90 -28.50
CA PRO A 56 -1.13 -10.04 -29.41
C PRO A 56 -1.07 -8.57 -28.97
N ASP A 57 -2.00 -8.16 -28.11
CA ASP A 57 -2.05 -6.83 -27.54
C ASP A 57 -1.56 -6.87 -26.10
N ASP A 58 -0.40 -6.28 -25.84
CA ASP A 58 0.25 -6.08 -24.53
C ASP A 58 -0.60 -5.19 -23.56
N GLN A 59 -1.89 -5.01 -23.85
CA GLN A 59 -2.85 -4.16 -23.16
C GLN A 59 -4.08 -4.99 -22.78
N ALA A 60 -4.46 -4.91 -21.52
CA ALA A 60 -5.68 -5.54 -21.04
C ALA A 60 -6.89 -5.16 -21.90
N PRO A 61 -7.78 -6.12 -22.24
CA PRO A 61 -9.00 -5.82 -22.97
C PRO A 61 -9.71 -4.69 -22.24
N LYS A 62 -9.76 -3.52 -22.89
CA LYS A 62 -10.29 -2.30 -22.29
C LYS A 62 -11.78 -2.55 -22.00
N PRO A 63 -12.26 -2.35 -20.76
CA PRO A 63 -13.67 -2.53 -20.40
C PRO A 63 -14.66 -1.62 -21.15
N LEU A 64 -14.17 -0.71 -22.00
CA LEU A 64 -14.91 0.36 -22.67
C LEU A 64 -14.96 0.26 -24.20
N GLU A 65 -14.50 -0.84 -24.80
CA GLU A 65 -14.71 -1.07 -26.23
C GLU A 65 -16.15 -1.55 -26.45
N SER A 66 -16.98 -0.72 -27.09
CA SER A 66 -18.42 -0.96 -27.27
C SER A 66 -18.78 -2.15 -28.18
N SER A 67 -17.75 -2.82 -28.72
CA SER A 67 -17.86 -4.01 -29.56
C SER A 67 -17.95 -5.33 -28.77
N TYR A 68 -17.75 -5.31 -27.45
CA TYR A 68 -17.71 -6.52 -26.63
C TYR A 68 -19.05 -6.81 -25.92
N LYS A 69 -19.52 -8.05 -26.03
CA LYS A 69 -20.76 -8.54 -25.39
C LYS A 69 -20.57 -8.57 -23.87
N ALA A 70 -21.64 -8.44 -23.08
CA ALA A 70 -21.57 -8.46 -21.62
C ALA A 70 -20.75 -9.64 -21.03
N ARG A 71 -20.75 -10.80 -21.70
CA ARG A 71 -19.91 -11.96 -21.35
C ARG A 71 -18.40 -11.68 -21.37
N GLU A 72 -17.92 -10.87 -22.31
CA GLU A 72 -16.51 -10.55 -22.49
C GLU A 72 -16.04 -9.56 -21.43
N VAL A 73 -16.92 -8.63 -21.02
CA VAL A 73 -16.67 -7.75 -19.87
C VAL A 73 -16.56 -8.56 -18.58
N VAL A 74 -17.46 -9.52 -18.35
CA VAL A 74 -17.40 -10.40 -17.17
C VAL A 74 -16.13 -11.25 -17.19
N LEU A 75 -15.75 -11.80 -18.35
CA LEU A 75 -14.53 -12.59 -18.48
C LEU A 75 -13.27 -11.74 -18.22
N GLY A 76 -13.23 -10.51 -18.74
CA GLY A 76 -12.16 -9.55 -18.47
C GLY A 76 -12.06 -9.20 -16.98
N ALA A 77 -13.20 -8.97 -16.32
CA ALA A 77 -13.25 -8.70 -14.88
C ALA A 77 -12.78 -9.91 -14.05
N LEU A 78 -13.13 -11.15 -14.46
CA LEU A 78 -12.66 -12.36 -13.79
C LEU A 78 -11.14 -12.52 -13.92
N ILE A 79 -10.56 -12.29 -15.10
CA ILE A 79 -9.11 -12.34 -15.31
C ILE A 79 -8.43 -11.27 -14.47
N GLN A 80 -8.94 -10.04 -14.49
CA GLN A 80 -8.41 -8.95 -13.67
C GLN A 80 -8.47 -9.29 -12.16
N GLY A 81 -9.58 -9.87 -11.72
CA GLY A 81 -9.77 -10.35 -10.35
C GLY A 81 -8.79 -11.47 -9.96
N ALA A 82 -8.53 -12.41 -10.86
CA ALA A 82 -7.58 -13.50 -10.67
C ALA A 82 -6.12 -13.00 -10.57
N VAL A 83 -5.73 -12.04 -11.40
CA VAL A 83 -4.41 -11.40 -11.33
C VAL A 83 -4.27 -10.66 -9.99
N PHE A 84 -5.27 -9.87 -9.62
CA PHE A 84 -5.26 -9.12 -8.35
C PHE A 84 -5.14 -10.03 -7.14
N SER A 85 -5.94 -11.11 -7.09
CA SER A 85 -5.91 -12.06 -5.98
C SER A 85 -4.56 -12.79 -5.90
N GLY A 86 -3.95 -13.15 -7.05
CA GLY A 86 -2.62 -13.73 -7.12
C GLY A 86 -1.54 -12.80 -6.55
N VAL A 87 -1.54 -11.52 -6.95
CA VAL A 87 -0.60 -10.52 -6.41
C VAL A 87 -0.81 -10.34 -4.90
N ARG A 88 -2.07 -10.23 -4.45
CA ARG A 88 -2.40 -10.10 -3.02
C ARG A 88 -1.88 -11.29 -2.21
N ALA A 89 -2.03 -12.50 -2.71
CA ALA A 89 -1.53 -13.71 -2.05
C ALA A 89 0.00 -13.69 -1.91
N LEU A 90 0.72 -13.30 -2.97
CA LEU A 90 2.18 -13.17 -2.95
C LEU A 90 2.65 -12.10 -1.96
N VAL A 91 2.02 -10.93 -1.97
CA VAL A 91 2.35 -9.83 -1.05
C VAL A 91 2.07 -10.25 0.40
N ASN A 92 0.92 -10.86 0.67
CA ASN A 92 0.59 -11.36 2.01
C ASN A 92 1.63 -12.39 2.48
N ARG A 93 2.06 -13.31 1.61
CA ARG A 93 3.08 -14.31 1.93
C ARG A 93 4.44 -13.68 2.21
N ALA A 94 4.85 -12.71 1.40
CA ALA A 94 6.10 -11.98 1.58
C ALA A 94 6.09 -11.14 2.87
N GLY A 95 4.97 -10.46 3.13
CA GLY A 95 4.74 -9.70 4.35
C GLY A 95 4.75 -10.59 5.59
N ALA A 96 4.11 -11.77 5.53
CA ALA A 96 4.11 -12.72 6.63
C ALA A 96 5.52 -13.21 6.98
N ARG A 97 6.34 -13.52 5.96
CA ARG A 97 7.77 -13.86 6.18
C ARG A 97 8.59 -12.70 6.72
N ALA A 98 8.34 -11.48 6.25
CA ALA A 98 9.05 -10.30 6.76
C ALA A 98 8.68 -10.03 8.22
N PHE A 99 7.40 -10.19 8.56
CA PHE A 99 6.88 -10.09 9.93
C PHE A 99 7.52 -11.15 10.82
N GLU A 100 7.43 -12.44 10.44
CA GLU A 100 8.06 -13.56 11.15
C GLU A 100 9.55 -13.33 11.37
N ARG A 101 10.25 -12.76 10.39
CA ARG A 101 11.68 -12.46 10.52
C ARG A 101 11.99 -11.33 11.48
N TRP A 102 11.05 -10.42 11.72
CA TRP A 102 11.21 -9.30 12.64
C TRP A 102 10.71 -9.60 14.05
N THR A 103 9.59 -10.31 14.17
CA THR A 103 8.93 -10.61 15.44
C THR A 103 9.24 -12.00 15.97
N GLY A 104 9.67 -12.92 15.11
CA GLY A 104 9.86 -14.33 15.43
C GLY A 104 8.57 -15.17 15.40
N GLU A 105 7.41 -14.53 15.18
CA GLU A 105 6.10 -15.19 15.18
C GLU A 105 5.42 -15.07 13.82
N TRP A 106 4.77 -16.14 13.38
CA TRP A 106 3.99 -16.13 12.15
C TRP A 106 2.67 -15.37 12.39
N PRO A 107 2.30 -14.40 11.53
CA PRO A 107 1.13 -13.54 11.79
C PRO A 107 -0.24 -14.20 11.57
N GLY A 108 -0.26 -15.51 11.31
CA GLY A 108 -1.47 -16.29 11.08
C GLY A 108 -1.80 -17.29 12.19
N ASP A 109 -0.94 -17.38 13.21
CA ASP A 109 -1.16 -18.19 14.42
C ASP A 109 -1.73 -17.33 15.57
#